data_AF-A0A3D0NUF9-F1
#
_entry.id   AF-A0A3D0NUF9-F1
#
_cell.length_a   1.000
_cell.length_b   1.000
_cell.length_c   1.000
_cell.angle_alpha   90.00
_cell.angle_beta   90.00
_cell.angle_gamma   90.00
#
_symmetry.space_group_name_H-M   'P 1'
#
loop_
_entity.id
_entity.type
_entity.pdbx_description
1 polymer ?
#
loop_
_entity_poly.entity_id
_entity_poly.type
_entity_poly.pdbx_seq_one_letter_code
_entity_poly.pdbx_strand_id
1 'polypeptide(L)'
;MDNLMLALTLLIAGFVVVFLVLVLLILIITIYGKIIQKAQKSSQNRKARKRQKIQQPSPVATPPVKTAAPAVPDAPTDEIPGEIIAVIAAAVDALYGEKPHRIKSVKRSRQTRSAWGNAGVVQNTGTF
;
A
#
# COMPACT_ATOMS: atom_id res chain seq x y z
N MET A 1 -18.89 -40.73 39.39
CA MET A 1 -19.19 -40.45 37.95
C MET A 1 -19.05 -38.97 37.62
N ASP A 2 -18.99 -38.13 38.65
CA ASP A 2 -19.28 -36.71 38.63
C ASP A 2 -18.16 -35.89 37.97
N ASN A 3 -16.91 -36.32 38.17
CA ASN A 3 -15.73 -35.78 37.47
C ASN A 3 -15.84 -35.91 35.94
N LEU A 4 -16.51 -36.95 35.42
CA LEU A 4 -16.71 -37.14 33.98
C LEU A 4 -17.78 -36.18 33.44
N MET A 5 -18.85 -35.95 34.20
CA MET A 5 -19.89 -34.96 33.86
C MET A 5 -19.32 -33.53 33.91
N LEU A 6 -18.50 -33.21 34.92
CA LEU A 6 -17.78 -31.94 35.01
C LEU A 6 -16.82 -31.75 33.83
N ALA A 7 -15.97 -32.74 33.53
CA ALA A 7 -15.05 -32.66 32.39
C ALA A 7 -15.77 -32.49 31.04
N LEU A 8 -16.88 -33.23 30.82
CA LEU A 8 -17.70 -33.09 29.63
C LEU A 8 -18.35 -31.69 29.53
N THR A 9 -18.80 -31.15 30.66
CA THR A 9 -19.38 -29.79 30.72
C THR A 9 -18.34 -28.72 30.42
N LEU A 10 -17.13 -28.82 31.00
CA LEU A 10 -16.02 -27.91 30.70
C LEU A 10 -15.58 -28.01 29.23
N LEU A 11 -15.53 -29.21 28.65
CA LEU A 11 -15.20 -29.42 27.24
C LEU A 11 -16.20 -28.69 26.33
N ILE A 12 -17.50 -28.89 26.55
CA ILE A 12 -18.57 -28.28 25.76
C ILE A 12 -18.59 -26.76 25.96
N ALA A 13 -18.52 -26.27 27.21
CA ALA A 13 -18.48 -24.85 27.51
C ALA A 13 -17.25 -24.16 26.90
N GLY A 14 -16.06 -24.77 27.00
CA GLY A 14 -14.84 -24.29 26.38
C GLY A 14 -14.96 -24.20 24.85
N PHE A 15 -15.55 -25.21 24.21
CA PHE A 15 -15.79 -25.21 22.76
C PHE A 15 -16.73 -24.09 22.34
N VAL A 16 -17.83 -23.87 23.07
CA VAL A 16 -18.78 -22.75 22.84
C VAL A 16 -18.10 -21.40 23.02
N VAL A 17 -17.29 -21.21 24.08
CA VAL A 17 -16.56 -19.96 24.33
C VAL A 17 -15.53 -19.68 23.23
N VAL A 18 -14.76 -20.69 22.80
CA VAL A 18 -13.80 -20.53 21.69
C VAL A 18 -14.50 -20.14 20.39
N PHE A 19 -15.64 -20.76 20.07
CA PHE A 19 -16.45 -20.37 18.90
C PHE A 19 -16.95 -18.93 18.99
N LEU A 20 -17.44 -18.51 20.16
CA LEU A 20 -17.90 -17.13 20.40
C LEU A 20 -16.78 -16.11 20.18
N VAL A 21 -15.58 -16.38 20.71
CA VAL A 21 -14.40 -15.51 20.55
C VAL A 21 -13.94 -15.46 19.10
N LEU A 22 -13.90 -16.60 18.39
CA LEU A 22 -13.56 -16.63 16.96
C LEU A 22 -14.55 -15.81 16.13
N VAL A 23 -15.85 -16.00 16.34
CA VAL A 23 -16.90 -15.25 15.61
C VAL A 23 -16.80 -13.76 15.90
N LEU A 24 -16.59 -13.36 17.16
CA LEU A 24 -16.40 -11.95 17.54
C LEU A 24 -15.17 -11.34 16.86
N LEU A 25 -14.04 -12.05 16.85
CA LEU A 25 -12.81 -11.58 16.21
C LEU A 25 -12.97 -11.43 14.69
N ILE A 26 -13.62 -12.40 14.03
CA ILE A 26 -13.96 -12.35 12.60
C ILE A 26 -14.92 -11.18 12.31
N LEU A 27 -15.91 -10.93 13.17
CA LEU A 27 -16.82 -9.78 13.03
C LEU A 27 -16.05 -8.45 13.05
N ILE A 28 -15.16 -8.28 14.03
CA ILE A 28 -14.32 -7.08 14.16
C ILE A 28 -13.45 -6.90 12.91
N ILE A 29 -12.71 -7.93 12.49
CA ILE A 29 -11.84 -7.88 11.30
C ILE A 29 -12.65 -7.58 10.04
N THR A 30 -13.82 -8.17 9.85
CA THR A 30 -14.67 -7.91 8.68
C THR A 30 -15.29 -6.51 8.67
N ILE A 31 -15.55 -5.91 9.82
CA ILE A 31 -15.97 -4.50 9.92
C ILE A 31 -14.82 -3.57 9.49
N TYR A 32 -13.62 -3.73 10.06
CA TYR A 32 -12.44 -2.95 9.64
C TYR A 32 -12.12 -3.13 8.14
N GLY A 33 -12.15 -4.38 7.65
CA GLY A 33 -11.97 -4.71 6.24
C GLY A 33 -13.02 -4.03 5.34
N LYS A 34 -14.29 -4.04 5.72
CA LYS A 34 -15.37 -3.34 4.99
C LYS A 34 -15.21 -1.82 5.00
N ILE A 35 -14.74 -1.21 6.09
CA ILE A 35 -14.50 0.24 6.17
C ILE A 35 -13.36 0.64 5.22
N ILE A 36 -12.23 -0.07 5.28
CA ILE A 36 -11.08 0.16 4.38
C ILE A 36 -11.49 -0.09 2.91
N GLN A 37 -12.25 -1.15 2.63
CA GLN A 37 -12.74 -1.45 1.29
C GLN A 37 -13.73 -0.40 0.77
N LYS A 38 -14.58 0.20 1.63
CA LYS A 38 -15.44 1.34 1.26
C LYS A 38 -14.62 2.57 0.90
N ALA A 39 -13.57 2.89 1.67
CA ALA A 39 -12.65 3.97 1.35
C ALA A 39 -11.92 3.72 0.00
N GLN A 40 -11.46 2.49 -0.26
CA GLN A 40 -10.84 2.13 -1.53
C GLN A 40 -11.81 2.09 -2.71
N LYS A 41 -13.08 1.69 -2.55
CA LYS A 41 -14.11 1.77 -3.62
C LYS A 41 -14.36 3.20 -4.08
N SER A 42 -14.36 4.17 -3.16
CA SER A 42 -14.42 5.60 -3.50
C SER A 42 -13.23 6.03 -4.38
N SER A 43 -12.02 5.55 -4.05
CA SER A 43 -10.80 5.80 -4.82
C SER A 43 -10.80 5.13 -6.21
N GLN A 44 -11.30 3.88 -6.32
CA GLN A 44 -11.42 3.18 -7.61
C GLN A 44 -12.41 3.85 -8.57
N ASN A 45 -13.56 4.34 -8.08
CA ASN A 45 -14.51 5.09 -8.91
C ASN A 45 -13.91 6.42 -9.44
N ARG A 46 -12.99 7.06 -8.70
CA ARG A 46 -12.21 8.20 -9.21
C ARG A 46 -11.21 7.79 -10.31
N LYS A 47 -10.58 6.62 -10.21
CA LYS A 47 -9.67 6.09 -11.27
C LYS A 47 -10.42 5.69 -12.54
N ALA A 48 -11.65 5.19 -12.45
CA ALA A 48 -12.49 4.95 -13.63
C ALA A 48 -12.82 6.26 -14.37
N ARG A 49 -13.27 7.30 -13.66
CA ARG A 49 -13.62 8.60 -14.27
C ARG A 49 -12.42 9.36 -14.85
N LYS A 50 -11.20 9.17 -14.33
CA LYS A 50 -9.99 9.83 -14.88
C LYS A 50 -9.48 9.18 -16.19
N ARG A 51 -9.92 7.96 -16.55
CA ARG A 51 -9.57 7.33 -17.84
C ARG A 51 -10.41 7.81 -19.03
N GLN A 52 -11.60 8.37 -18.80
CA GLN A 52 -12.45 8.90 -19.88
C GLN A 52 -12.10 10.33 -20.32
N LYS A 53 -11.29 11.09 -19.56
CA LYS A 53 -10.93 12.48 -19.89
C LYS A 53 -9.52 12.66 -20.51
N ILE A 54 -8.98 11.61 -21.15
CA ILE A 54 -7.66 11.62 -21.83
C ILE A 54 -7.77 11.03 -23.25
N GLN A 55 -8.94 11.14 -23.87
CA GLN A 55 -9.17 10.78 -25.28
C GLN A 55 -9.88 11.92 -26.03
N GLN A 56 -9.20 13.06 -26.17
CA GLN A 56 -9.48 13.99 -27.26
C GLN A 56 -8.20 14.76 -27.63
N PRO A 57 -7.61 14.50 -28.82
CA PRO A 57 -6.36 15.14 -29.24
C PRO A 57 -6.56 16.38 -30.14
N SER A 58 -5.69 17.38 -29.97
CA SER A 58 -5.35 18.47 -30.91
C SER A 58 -6.42 19.54 -31.24
N PRO A 59 -6.05 20.70 -31.86
CA PRO A 59 -4.70 21.28 -32.09
C PRO A 59 -4.52 22.79 -31.78
N VAL A 60 -3.25 23.19 -31.56
CA VAL A 60 -2.54 24.43 -32.00
C VAL A 60 -3.23 25.83 -31.98
N ALA A 61 -2.67 26.78 -31.20
CA ALA A 61 -2.33 28.17 -31.62
C ALA A 61 -1.44 28.89 -30.58
N THR A 62 -0.51 29.75 -31.03
CA THR A 62 0.54 30.50 -30.27
C THR A 62 0.32 32.04 -30.38
N PRO A 63 1.19 32.93 -29.86
CA PRO A 63 1.68 33.21 -28.49
C PRO A 63 1.41 34.73 -28.17
N PRO A 64 2.23 35.55 -27.45
CA PRO A 64 3.19 35.34 -26.34
C PRO A 64 2.91 36.25 -25.11
N VAL A 65 3.56 36.03 -23.94
CA VAL A 65 4.19 37.09 -23.09
C VAL A 65 5.18 36.45 -22.09
N LYS A 66 6.44 36.88 -22.16
CA LYS A 66 7.51 36.90 -21.13
C LYS A 66 6.98 36.94 -19.68
N THR A 67 7.25 35.99 -18.77
CA THR A 67 8.51 35.79 -18.01
C THR A 67 8.10 35.05 -16.71
N ALA A 68 8.87 34.18 -16.04
CA ALA A 68 10.26 33.74 -16.17
C ALA A 68 10.40 32.19 -16.16
N ALA A 69 11.65 31.71 -16.16
CA ALA A 69 12.07 30.34 -15.86
C ALA A 69 13.46 30.41 -15.15
N PRO A 70 14.02 29.33 -14.53
CA PRO A 70 13.55 27.95 -14.54
C PRO A 70 13.52 27.25 -13.17
N ALA A 71 12.38 26.68 -12.79
CA ALA A 71 12.36 25.43 -12.04
C ALA A 71 12.11 24.31 -13.07
N VAL A 72 13.12 23.46 -13.29
CA VAL A 72 13.19 22.53 -14.44
C VAL A 72 11.97 21.60 -14.47
N PRO A 73 11.16 21.60 -15.54
CA PRO A 73 10.10 20.63 -15.74
C PRO A 73 10.66 19.36 -16.39
N ASP A 74 11.36 18.54 -15.61
CA ASP A 74 11.67 17.16 -15.98
C ASP A 74 10.40 16.31 -15.75
N ALA A 75 9.49 16.27 -16.72
CA ALA A 75 9.50 15.36 -17.88
C ALA A 75 8.70 14.07 -17.57
N PRO A 76 7.73 13.69 -18.43
CA PRO A 76 6.67 12.74 -18.09
C PRO A 76 7.21 11.31 -17.95
N THR A 77 7.60 10.94 -16.73
CA THR A 77 8.35 9.71 -16.44
C THR A 77 7.54 8.73 -15.58
N ASP A 78 6.39 8.31 -16.14
CA ASP A 78 5.58 7.18 -15.63
C ASP A 78 5.31 7.26 -14.11
N GLU A 79 4.90 8.47 -13.70
CA GLU A 79 5.31 9.12 -12.46
C GLU A 79 4.74 8.49 -11.18
N ILE A 80 5.64 8.15 -10.25
CA ILE A 80 5.28 7.91 -8.85
C ILE A 80 5.02 9.29 -8.23
N PRO A 81 3.82 9.56 -7.69
CA PRO A 81 3.47 10.89 -7.20
C PRO A 81 4.36 11.30 -6.02
N GLY A 82 4.79 12.57 -6.01
CA GLY A 82 5.69 13.13 -4.99
C GLY A 82 5.20 12.96 -3.55
N GLU A 83 3.89 12.93 -3.32
CA GLU A 83 3.27 12.59 -2.03
C GLU A 83 3.73 11.22 -1.50
N ILE A 84 3.75 10.19 -2.34
CA ILE A 84 4.21 8.84 -1.94
C ILE A 84 5.72 8.85 -1.66
N ILE A 85 6.49 9.61 -2.44
CA ILE A 85 7.94 9.74 -2.23
C ILE A 85 8.23 10.44 -0.90
N ALA A 86 7.49 11.51 -0.57
CA ALA A 86 7.62 12.22 0.70
C ALA A 86 7.22 11.36 1.91
N VAL A 87 6.11 10.60 1.82
CA VAL A 87 5.68 9.68 2.89
C VAL A 87 6.70 8.56 3.12
N ILE A 88 7.27 7.98 2.05
CA ILE A 88 8.33 6.98 2.17
C ILE A 88 9.60 7.59 2.78
N ALA A 89 10.00 8.78 2.35
CA ALA A 89 11.17 9.47 2.89
C ALA A 89 11.03 9.76 4.40
N ALA A 90 9.86 10.27 4.83
CA ALA A 90 9.57 10.52 6.24
C ALA A 90 9.53 9.22 7.08
N ALA A 91 9.02 8.12 6.51
CA ALA A 91 9.04 6.82 7.19
C ALA A 91 10.45 6.24 7.34
N VAL A 92 11.33 6.43 6.35
CA VAL A 92 12.74 6.04 6.43
C VAL A 92 13.48 6.91 7.45
N ASP A 93 13.22 8.21 7.49
CA ASP A 93 13.80 9.13 8.47
C ASP A 93 13.36 8.77 9.90
N ALA A 94 12.08 8.43 10.10
CA ALA A 94 11.58 7.96 11.41
C ALA A 94 12.19 6.63 11.88
N LEU A 95 12.76 5.81 10.98
CA LEU A 95 13.38 4.51 11.30
C LEU A 95 14.91 4.55 11.36
N TYR A 96 15.55 5.46 10.62
CA TYR A 96 17.00 5.49 10.40
C TYR A 96 17.62 6.90 10.52
N GLY A 97 16.86 7.90 11.00
CA GLY A 97 17.17 9.34 11.00
C GLY A 97 18.30 9.82 11.91
N GLU A 98 19.28 8.99 12.24
CA GLU A 98 20.49 9.40 12.98
C GLU A 98 21.43 10.27 12.15
N LYS A 99 21.27 10.28 10.81
CA LYS A 99 22.18 10.91 9.84
C LYS A 99 21.40 11.60 8.71
N PRO A 100 21.96 12.63 8.06
CA PRO A 100 21.32 13.29 6.92
C PRO A 100 21.32 12.38 5.68
N HIS A 101 20.14 11.96 5.23
CA HIS A 101 19.96 11.11 4.04
C HIS A 101 19.41 11.91 2.85
N ARG A 102 19.70 11.48 1.62
CA ARG A 102 19.18 12.09 0.38
C ARG A 102 18.76 11.00 -0.62
N ILE A 103 17.68 11.25 -1.35
CA ILE A 103 17.17 10.34 -2.39
C ILE A 103 18.10 10.44 -3.62
N LYS A 104 18.75 9.33 -3.99
CA LYS A 104 19.69 9.29 -5.13
C LYS A 104 18.98 9.14 -6.49
N SER A 105 17.95 8.31 -6.55
CA SER A 105 17.10 8.14 -7.73
C SER A 105 15.79 7.45 -7.35
N VAL A 106 14.73 7.71 -8.12
CA VAL A 106 13.45 7.00 -8.02
C VAL A 106 13.17 6.38 -9.38
N LYS A 107 13.06 5.04 -9.42
CA LYS A 107 12.76 4.30 -10.64
C LYS A 107 11.77 3.18 -10.33
N ARG A 108 10.73 3.08 -11.14
CA ARG A 108 9.79 1.96 -11.08
C ARG A 108 10.48 0.70 -11.60
N SER A 109 10.70 -0.28 -10.73
CA SER A 109 11.23 -1.58 -11.17
C SER A 109 10.17 -2.32 -11.98
N ARG A 110 10.56 -2.83 -13.16
CA ARG A 110 9.77 -3.82 -13.92
C ARG A 110 10.02 -5.24 -13.38
N GLN A 111 10.13 -5.39 -12.06
CA GLN A 111 10.44 -6.65 -11.42
C GLN A 111 9.21 -7.57 -11.45
N THR A 112 9.35 -8.74 -12.07
CA THR A 112 8.29 -9.78 -12.10
C THR A 112 8.11 -10.48 -10.74
N ARG A 113 9.03 -10.25 -9.79
CA ARG A 113 9.04 -10.83 -8.43
C ARG A 113 9.01 -9.71 -7.40
N SER A 114 8.41 -9.97 -6.24
CA SER A 114 8.35 -9.01 -5.14
C SER A 114 9.76 -8.67 -4.60
N ALA A 115 9.89 -7.52 -3.93
CA ALA A 115 11.16 -7.10 -3.34
C ALA A 115 11.73 -8.16 -2.36
N TRP A 116 10.87 -8.77 -1.54
CA TRP A 116 11.25 -9.86 -0.63
C TRP A 116 11.65 -11.13 -1.38
N GLY A 117 10.92 -11.51 -2.44
CA GLY A 117 11.29 -12.67 -3.27
C GLY A 117 12.64 -12.49 -3.97
N ASN A 118 12.97 -11.25 -4.39
CA ASN A 118 14.28 -10.94 -4.96
C ASN A 118 15.39 -10.93 -3.89
N ALA A 119 15.13 -10.36 -2.72
CA ALA A 119 16.07 -10.35 -1.60
C ALA A 119 16.43 -11.78 -1.13
N GLY A 120 15.43 -12.65 -0.99
CA GLY A 120 15.64 -14.05 -0.62
C GLY A 120 16.44 -14.83 -1.67
N VAL A 121 16.25 -14.56 -2.97
CA VAL A 121 17.11 -15.17 -4.01
C VAL A 121 18.55 -14.66 -3.88
N VAL A 122 18.76 -13.34 -3.80
CA VAL A 122 20.12 -12.77 -3.67
C VAL A 122 20.86 -13.26 -2.42
N GLN A 123 20.15 -13.50 -1.31
CA GLN A 123 20.73 -14.07 -0.09
C GLN A 123 21.05 -15.57 -0.20
N ASN A 124 20.25 -16.35 -0.92
CA ASN A 124 20.45 -17.81 -1.06
C ASN A 124 21.31 -18.21 -2.28
N THR A 125 21.47 -17.33 -3.26
CA THR A 125 22.23 -17.58 -4.50
C THR A 125 23.34 -16.56 -4.73
N GLY A 126 23.71 -15.77 -3.70
CA GLY A 126 24.97 -15.05 -3.69
C GLY A 126 26.12 -16.06 -3.66
N THR A 127 27.16 -15.82 -4.45
CA THR A 127 28.39 -16.62 -4.40
C THR A 127 29.09 -16.42 -3.06
N PHE A 128 29.55 -17.52 -2.45
CA PHE A 128 30.48 -17.50 -1.32
C PHE A 128 31.87 -16.99 -1.74
#